data_AF-A0AAD1F4W8-F1
#
_entry.id   AF-A0AAD1F4W8-F1
#
_cell.length_a   1.000
_cell.length_b   1.000
_cell.length_c   1.000
_cell.angle_alpha   90.00
_cell.angle_beta   90.00
_cell.angle_gamma   90.00
#
_symmetry.space_group_name_H-M   'P 1'
#
loop_
_entity.id
_entity.type
_entity.pdbx_description
1 polymer ?
#
loop_
_entity_poly.entity_id
_entity_poly.type
_entity_poly.pdbx_seq_one_letter_code
_entity_poly.pdbx_strand_id
1 'polypeptide(L)'
;MDAAIPKAISAFFDAASELRKLGVIRSDKYLGDLAEYICTHFYEIELASSGRQVGHDGIDRDGFVQVKYHGSCTRTNIDLGNPDMYDHVLVVLGKTSLLRSSRYTDDFLVYRMSSNSVRQYKNEAKGTYSCGKKPFERNPDQVFNLAATVTQPYLSATENGG
;
A
#
# COMPACT_ATOMS: atom_id res chain seq x y z
N MET A 1 13.21 1.38 -12.92
CA MET A 1 11.73 1.34 -13.04
C MET A 1 11.36 2.13 -14.28
N ASP A 2 10.46 1.63 -15.12
CA ASP A 2 10.05 2.35 -16.33
C ASP A 2 9.28 3.63 -15.93
N ALA A 3 9.75 4.79 -16.38
CA ALA A 3 9.12 6.08 -16.11
C ALA A 3 7.68 6.18 -16.66
N ALA A 4 7.29 5.29 -17.57
CA ALA A 4 5.91 5.15 -18.02
C ALA A 4 4.96 4.73 -16.89
N ILE A 5 5.42 3.95 -15.91
CA ILE A 5 4.54 3.37 -14.89
C ILE A 5 4.01 4.41 -13.91
N PRO A 6 4.84 5.24 -13.23
CA PRO A 6 4.32 6.29 -12.34
C PRO A 6 3.42 7.29 -13.05
N LYS A 7 3.73 7.62 -14.31
CA LYS A 7 2.91 8.49 -15.16
C LYS A 7 1.54 7.87 -15.45
N ALA A 8 1.49 6.58 -15.80
CA ALA A 8 0.25 5.86 -16.02
C ALA A 8 -0.59 5.76 -14.74
N ILE A 9 0.05 5.50 -13.59
CA ILE A 9 -0.63 5.50 -12.28
C ILE A 9 -1.23 6.87 -11.98
N SER A 10 -0.49 7.96 -12.18
CA SER A 10 -1.00 9.32 -11.97
C SER A 10 -2.21 9.61 -12.85
N ALA A 11 -2.11 9.36 -14.16
CA ALA A 11 -3.22 9.59 -15.09
C ALA A 11 -4.46 8.75 -14.75
N PHE A 12 -4.25 7.52 -14.28
CA PHE A 12 -5.32 6.66 -13.79
C PHE A 12 -6.02 7.26 -12.56
N PHE A 13 -5.28 7.80 -11.58
CA PHE A 13 -5.87 8.45 -10.41
C PHE A 13 -6.68 9.68 -10.76
N ASP A 14 -6.21 10.49 -11.71
CA ASP A 14 -6.94 11.68 -12.17
C ASP A 14 -8.29 11.26 -12.79
N ALA A 15 -8.26 10.28 -13.70
CA ALA A 15 -9.46 9.73 -14.32
C ALA A 15 -10.39 9.06 -13.29
N ALA A 16 -9.85 8.29 -12.35
CA ALA A 16 -10.63 7.62 -11.32
C ALA A 16 -11.28 8.61 -10.35
N SER A 17 -10.59 9.72 -10.03
CA SER A 17 -11.12 10.82 -9.22
C SER A 17 -12.32 11.48 -9.90
N GLU A 18 -12.22 11.76 -11.20
CA GLU A 18 -13.31 12.31 -11.99
C GLU A 18 -14.52 11.35 -12.04
N LEU A 19 -14.29 10.07 -12.34
CA LEU A 19 -15.34 9.05 -12.38
C LEU A 19 -16.00 8.81 -11.01
N ARG A 20 -15.29 9.03 -9.89
CA ARG A 20 -15.87 9.02 -8.54
C ARG A 20 -16.79 10.21 -8.30
N LYS A 21 -16.37 11.42 -8.70
CA LYS A 21 -17.21 12.63 -8.59
C LYS A 21 -18.51 12.48 -9.39
N LEU A 22 -18.43 11.82 -10.54
CA LEU A 22 -19.58 11.50 -11.40
C LEU A 22 -20.40 10.28 -10.91
N GLY A 23 -20.00 9.62 -9.82
CA GLY A 23 -20.73 8.48 -9.24
C GLY A 23 -20.67 7.18 -10.05
N VAL A 24 -19.77 7.09 -11.04
CA VAL A 24 -19.56 5.92 -11.91
C VAL A 24 -18.74 4.86 -11.18
N ILE A 25 -17.60 5.26 -10.60
CA ILE A 25 -16.79 4.38 -9.76
C ILE A 25 -17.28 4.47 -8.33
N ARG A 26 -17.72 3.32 -7.79
CA ARG A 26 -18.27 3.20 -6.43
C ARG A 26 -17.48 2.26 -5.52
N SER A 27 -16.41 1.63 -6.04
CA SER A 27 -15.62 0.66 -5.28
C SER A 27 -14.12 0.92 -5.38
N ASP A 28 -13.39 0.48 -4.37
CA ASP A 28 -11.95 0.67 -4.20
C ASP A 28 -11.12 -0.54 -4.68
N LYS A 29 -11.72 -1.49 -5.42
CA LYS A 29 -11.04 -2.77 -5.75
C LYS A 29 -9.68 -2.59 -6.46
N TYR A 30 -9.61 -1.69 -7.44
CA TYR A 30 -8.36 -1.37 -8.15
C TYR A 30 -7.26 -0.77 -7.26
N LEU A 31 -7.61 -0.24 -6.09
CA LEU A 31 -6.65 0.30 -5.14
C LEU A 31 -5.92 -0.82 -4.38
N GLY A 32 -6.52 -2.02 -4.32
CA GLY A 32 -5.85 -3.24 -3.83
C GLY A 32 -4.68 -3.61 -4.73
N ASP A 33 -4.96 -3.79 -6.03
CA ASP A 33 -3.94 -4.14 -7.04
C ASP A 33 -2.77 -3.14 -7.06
N LEU A 34 -3.08 -1.83 -6.92
CA LEU A 34 -2.04 -0.81 -6.84
C LEU A 34 -1.22 -0.91 -5.55
N ALA A 35 -1.87 -1.16 -4.41
CA ALA A 35 -1.14 -1.30 -3.14
C ALA A 35 -0.21 -2.52 -3.19
N GLU A 36 -0.65 -3.63 -3.78
CA GLU A 36 0.18 -4.80 -4.04
C GLU A 36 1.40 -4.41 -4.90
N TYR A 37 1.18 -3.69 -6.02
CA TYR A 37 2.26 -3.19 -6.87
C TYR A 37 3.27 -2.28 -6.13
N ILE A 38 2.79 -1.36 -5.28
CA ILE A 38 3.68 -0.50 -4.49
C ILE A 38 4.51 -1.33 -3.53
N CYS A 39 3.91 -2.35 -2.90
CA CYS A 39 4.61 -3.19 -1.94
C CYS A 39 5.65 -4.11 -2.59
N THR A 40 5.39 -4.64 -3.80
CA THR A 40 6.40 -5.44 -4.53
C THR A 40 7.65 -4.62 -4.86
N HIS A 41 7.53 -3.30 -5.05
CA HIS A 41 8.67 -2.42 -5.29
C HIS A 41 9.67 -2.35 -4.11
N PHE A 42 9.18 -2.43 -2.87
CA PHE A 42 10.01 -2.25 -1.68
C PHE A 42 10.44 -3.55 -1.01
N TYR A 43 9.62 -4.59 -1.11
CA TYR A 43 9.75 -5.78 -0.28
C TYR A 43 10.00 -7.06 -1.08
N GLU A 44 10.26 -6.96 -2.39
CA GLU A 44 10.50 -8.13 -3.26
C GLU A 44 9.41 -9.20 -3.10
N ILE A 45 8.15 -8.77 -2.96
CA ILE A 45 7.03 -9.67 -2.68
C ILE A 45 6.77 -10.53 -3.91
N GLU A 46 6.80 -11.84 -3.71
CA GLU A 46 6.27 -12.81 -4.66
C GLU A 46 4.76 -12.87 -4.48
N LEU A 47 4.02 -12.23 -5.39
CA LEU A 47 2.55 -12.24 -5.36
C LEU A 47 2.02 -13.64 -5.64
N ALA A 48 1.00 -14.06 -4.89
CA ALA A 48 0.38 -15.36 -5.09
C ALA A 48 -0.19 -15.45 -6.53
N SER A 49 0.25 -16.46 -7.30
CA SER A 49 -0.04 -16.63 -8.73
C SER A 49 -1.51 -16.84 -9.08
N SER A 50 -2.38 -17.00 -8.07
CA SER A 50 -3.82 -16.81 -8.21
C SER A 50 -4.29 -16.09 -6.96
N GLY A 51 -5.04 -14.99 -7.09
CA GLY A 51 -5.67 -14.25 -5.99
C GLY A 51 -6.77 -15.04 -5.25
N ARG A 52 -6.52 -16.34 -4.99
CA ARG A 52 -7.38 -17.35 -4.38
C ARG A 52 -6.62 -18.35 -3.50
N GLN A 53 -5.32 -18.15 -3.21
CA GLN A 53 -4.73 -18.82 -2.06
C GLN A 53 -5.27 -18.16 -0.80
N VAL A 54 -5.96 -18.95 0.03
CA VAL A 54 -6.68 -18.45 1.20
C VAL A 54 -5.67 -17.94 2.22
N GLY A 55 -5.57 -16.62 2.39
CA GLY A 55 -5.03 -16.02 3.61
C GLY A 55 -4.05 -14.86 3.50
N HIS A 56 -3.35 -14.71 2.38
CA HIS A 56 -2.29 -13.71 2.20
C HIS A 56 -2.20 -13.31 0.71
N ASP A 57 -1.61 -12.15 0.44
CA ASP A 57 -1.49 -11.61 -0.93
C ASP A 57 -0.15 -11.98 -1.58
N GLY A 58 0.86 -12.29 -0.76
CA GLY A 58 2.17 -12.78 -1.24
C GLY A 58 3.09 -13.22 -0.11
N ILE A 59 4.34 -13.48 -0.48
CA ILE A 59 5.42 -13.88 0.44
C ILE A 59 6.61 -12.96 0.20
N ASP A 60 7.26 -12.51 1.27
CA ASP A 60 8.58 -11.90 1.21
C ASP A 60 9.58 -12.65 2.08
N ARG A 61 10.81 -12.13 2.18
CA ARG A 61 11.88 -12.74 3.00
C ARG A 61 11.53 -12.95 4.47
N ASP A 62 10.57 -12.19 5.00
CA ASP A 62 10.17 -12.22 6.41
C ASP A 62 8.85 -13.02 6.62
N GLY A 63 8.28 -13.62 5.56
CA GLY A 63 7.16 -14.57 5.64
C GLY A 63 5.94 -14.18 4.82
N PHE A 64 4.77 -14.66 5.23
CA PHE A 64 3.50 -14.40 4.57
C PHE A 64 3.03 -12.95 4.78
N VAL A 65 2.62 -12.29 3.70
CA VAL A 65 2.25 -10.88 3.70
C VAL A 65 0.83 -10.67 3.20
N GLN A 66 0.04 -9.93 3.97
CA GLN A 66 -1.21 -9.32 3.51
C GLN A 66 -0.97 -7.84 3.21
N VAL A 67 -1.56 -7.33 2.13
CA VAL A 67 -1.59 -5.92 1.77
C VAL A 67 -2.99 -5.36 2.02
N LYS A 68 -3.06 -4.15 2.57
CA LYS A 68 -4.30 -3.41 2.79
C LYS A 68 -4.13 -1.95 2.34
N TYR A 69 -5.09 -1.45 1.58
CA TYR A 69 -5.12 -0.04 1.17
C TYR A 69 -6.15 0.77 1.95
N HIS A 70 -5.78 1.99 2.33
CA HIS A 70 -6.73 2.99 2.80
C HIS A 70 -6.50 4.34 2.13
N GLY A 71 -7.51 4.81 1.38
CA GLY A 71 -7.51 6.12 0.72
C GLY A 71 -8.84 6.85 0.88
N SER A 72 -9.57 6.58 1.96
CA SER A 72 -10.87 7.21 2.21
C SER A 72 -10.72 8.49 3.03
N CYS A 73 -11.41 9.55 2.59
CA CYS A 73 -11.56 10.82 3.31
C CYS A 73 -12.74 10.82 4.31
N THR A 74 -13.46 9.71 4.44
CA THR A 74 -14.64 9.58 5.33
C THR A 74 -14.53 8.40 6.29
N ARG A 75 -13.88 7.30 5.88
CA ARG A 75 -13.67 6.13 6.74
C ARG A 75 -12.53 6.40 7.74
N THR A 76 -12.78 6.10 9.00
CA THR A 76 -11.87 6.38 10.13
C THR A 76 -11.16 5.13 10.66
N ASN A 77 -11.31 4.00 9.98
CA ASN A 77 -10.67 2.72 10.32
C ASN A 77 -10.29 1.93 9.07
N ILE A 78 -9.41 0.96 9.26
CA ILE A 78 -9.04 -0.03 8.24
C ILE A 78 -9.18 -1.44 8.82
N ASP A 79 -9.73 -2.35 8.03
CA ASP A 79 -9.73 -3.78 8.33
C ASP A 79 -8.37 -4.38 7.98
N LEU A 80 -7.75 -5.02 8.96
CA LEU A 80 -6.44 -5.63 8.88
C LEU A 80 -6.52 -7.11 8.46
N GLY A 81 -7.72 -7.68 8.33
CA GLY A 81 -7.91 -9.09 8.04
C GLY A 81 -7.60 -10.01 9.23
N ASN A 82 -7.52 -11.31 8.99
CA ASN A 82 -7.25 -12.30 10.03
C ASN A 82 -5.74 -12.50 10.25
N PRO A 83 -5.15 -12.15 11.40
CA PRO A 83 -3.72 -12.31 11.68
C PRO A 83 -3.27 -13.77 11.85
N ASP A 84 -4.17 -14.75 11.79
CA ASP A 84 -3.80 -16.18 11.69
C ASP A 84 -3.36 -16.58 10.28
N MET A 85 -3.57 -15.71 9.29
CA MET A 85 -3.38 -16.05 7.88
C MET A 85 -2.12 -15.45 7.25
N TYR A 86 -1.40 -14.59 7.98
CA TYR A 86 -0.20 -13.91 7.53
C TYR A 86 0.75 -13.65 8.72
N ASP A 87 2.03 -13.47 8.43
CA ASP A 87 3.04 -13.04 9.41
C ASP A 87 3.08 -11.52 9.54
N HIS A 88 2.88 -10.84 8.42
CA HIS A 88 2.90 -9.38 8.32
C HIS A 88 1.73 -8.83 7.51
N VAL A 89 1.29 -7.62 7.89
CA VAL A 89 0.41 -6.80 7.06
C VAL A 89 1.12 -5.51 6.66
N LEU A 90 1.07 -5.20 5.37
CA LEU A 90 1.49 -3.93 4.79
C LEU A 90 0.26 -3.05 4.57
N VAL A 91 0.19 -1.94 5.27
CA VAL A 91 -0.88 -0.94 5.13
C VAL A 91 -0.37 0.22 4.29
N VAL A 92 -1.01 0.45 3.16
CA VAL A 92 -0.72 1.55 2.24
C VAL A 92 -1.76 2.65 2.42
N LEU A 93 -1.31 3.83 2.86
CA LEU A 93 -2.15 5.01 3.02
C LEU A 93 -1.97 5.98 1.84
N GLY A 94 -3.02 6.19 1.06
CA GLY A 94 -3.04 7.19 -0.02
C GLY A 94 -3.24 8.63 0.49
N LYS A 95 -3.08 9.62 -0.39
CA LYS A 95 -3.23 11.07 -0.09
C LYS A 95 -4.52 11.46 0.63
N THR A 96 -5.62 10.81 0.28
CA THR A 96 -6.95 11.13 0.79
C THR A 96 -7.30 10.40 2.09
N SER A 97 -6.41 9.54 2.60
CA SER A 97 -6.64 8.75 3.81
C SER A 97 -6.82 9.61 5.06
N LEU A 98 -7.92 9.47 5.80
CA LEU A 98 -8.04 10.08 7.15
C LEU A 98 -7.07 9.49 8.18
N LEU A 99 -6.55 8.28 7.91
CA LEU A 99 -5.63 7.59 8.81
C LEU A 99 -4.20 8.11 8.70
N ARG A 100 -3.86 8.89 7.67
CA ARG A 100 -2.50 9.41 7.50
C ARG A 100 -2.22 10.59 8.42
N SER A 101 -0.95 10.75 8.79
CA SER A 101 -0.49 11.96 9.46
C SER A 101 -0.37 13.12 8.46
N SER A 102 -0.81 14.32 8.86
CA SER A 102 -0.71 15.53 8.03
C SER A 102 0.72 16.02 7.84
N ARG A 103 1.69 15.47 8.58
CA ARG A 103 3.12 15.81 8.44
C ARG A 103 3.76 15.29 7.16
N TYR A 104 3.14 14.33 6.48
CA TYR A 104 3.66 13.76 5.24
C TYR A 104 2.88 14.28 4.04
N THR A 105 3.61 14.74 3.04
CA THR A 105 3.08 15.17 1.74
C THR A 105 3.22 14.10 0.66
N ASP A 106 3.94 13.00 0.94
CA ASP A 106 4.21 11.92 0.00
C ASP A 106 2.93 11.24 -0.53
N ASP A 107 2.99 10.73 -1.76
CA ASP A 107 1.82 10.17 -2.42
C ASP A 107 1.25 8.96 -1.66
N PHE A 108 2.13 8.06 -1.22
CA PHE A 108 1.77 6.89 -0.43
C PHE A 108 2.71 6.69 0.75
N LEU A 109 2.13 6.29 1.88
CA LEU A 109 2.84 5.92 3.09
C LEU A 109 2.62 4.43 3.35
N VAL A 110 3.68 3.66 3.56
CA VAL A 110 3.59 2.21 3.79
C VAL A 110 4.01 1.88 5.21
N TYR A 111 3.17 1.13 5.90
CA TYR A 111 3.41 0.67 7.26
C TYR A 111 3.36 -0.86 7.32
N ARG A 112 4.39 -1.47 7.88
CA ARG A 112 4.49 -2.90 8.18
C ARG A 112 4.10 -3.16 9.63
N MET A 113 3.23 -4.12 9.85
CA MET A 113 2.81 -4.55 11.19
C MET A 113 2.89 -6.08 11.25
N SER A 114 3.41 -6.62 12.36
CA SER A 114 3.37 -8.07 12.59
C SER A 114 1.96 -8.53 12.95
N SER A 115 1.63 -9.78 12.67
CA SER A 115 0.39 -10.44 13.08
C SER A 115 0.15 -10.31 14.60
N ASN A 116 1.20 -10.48 15.42
CA ASN A 116 1.14 -10.25 16.86
C ASN A 116 0.72 -8.82 17.21
N SER A 117 1.24 -7.83 16.49
CA SER A 117 0.82 -6.42 16.67
C SER A 117 -0.63 -6.22 16.23
N VAL A 118 -1.11 -6.92 15.20
CA VAL A 118 -2.50 -6.80 14.73
C VAL A 118 -3.49 -7.33 15.77
N ARG A 119 -3.14 -8.41 16.49
CA ARG A 119 -4.02 -9.05 17.48
C ARG A 119 -4.51 -8.10 18.58
N GLN A 120 -3.75 -7.04 18.89
CA GLN A 120 -4.17 -6.03 19.87
C GLN A 120 -5.37 -5.19 19.41
N TYR A 121 -5.70 -5.19 18.11
CA TYR A 121 -6.81 -4.43 17.53
C TYR A 121 -8.06 -5.28 17.28
N LYS A 122 -8.20 -6.39 18.00
CA LYS A 122 -9.36 -7.27 17.91
C LYS A 122 -10.61 -6.56 18.42
N ASN A 123 -11.68 -6.61 17.63
CA ASN A 123 -13.02 -6.28 18.05
C ASN A 123 -13.69 -7.57 18.56
N GLU A 124 -13.76 -7.75 19.87
CA GLU A 124 -14.30 -8.98 20.48
C GLU A 124 -15.76 -9.27 20.07
N ALA A 125 -16.57 -8.23 19.84
CA ALA A 125 -17.97 -8.41 19.46
C ALA A 125 -18.14 -8.90 18.01
N LYS A 126 -17.20 -8.60 17.12
CA LYS A 126 -17.29 -8.92 15.69
C LYS A 126 -16.29 -9.98 15.22
N GLY A 127 -15.29 -10.32 16.05
CA GLY A 127 -14.19 -11.20 15.65
C GLY A 127 -13.30 -10.61 14.53
N THR A 128 -13.38 -9.31 14.29
CA THR A 128 -12.61 -8.61 13.24
C THR A 128 -11.40 -7.90 13.84
N TYR A 129 -10.37 -7.63 13.03
CA TYR A 129 -9.19 -6.89 13.47
C TYR A 129 -9.12 -5.58 12.69
N SER A 130 -9.27 -4.45 13.38
CA SER A 130 -9.32 -3.16 12.70
C SER A 130 -8.74 -2.06 13.58
N CYS A 131 -7.97 -1.16 12.99
CA CYS A 131 -7.37 -0.05 13.71
C CYS A 131 -7.79 1.31 13.14
N GLY A 132 -7.76 2.33 14.01
CA GLY A 132 -7.92 3.73 13.63
C GLY A 132 -6.58 4.39 13.34
N LYS A 133 -6.49 5.70 13.54
CA LYS A 133 -5.31 6.51 13.17
C LYS A 133 -4.05 6.23 14.00
N LYS A 134 -4.20 5.90 15.29
CA LYS A 134 -3.11 5.83 16.27
C LYS A 134 -1.86 5.03 15.82
N PRO A 135 -1.97 3.83 15.21
CA PRO A 135 -0.79 3.07 14.80
C PRO A 135 0.02 3.74 13.68
N PHE A 136 -0.58 4.70 12.96
CA PHE A 136 0.03 5.41 11.84
C PHE A 136 0.63 6.77 12.23
N GLU A 137 0.62 7.12 13.53
CA GLU A 137 1.27 8.33 14.03
C GLU A 137 2.81 8.19 14.10
N ARG A 138 3.32 6.95 14.09
CA ARG A 138 4.75 6.66 13.93
C ARG A 138 5.24 6.98 12.51
N ASN A 139 6.56 6.94 12.31
CA ASN A 139 7.13 7.06 10.96
C ASN A 139 6.69 5.88 10.09
N PRO A 140 6.33 6.12 8.82
CA PRO A 140 6.10 5.04 7.86
C PRO A 140 7.41 4.28 7.63
N ASP A 141 7.29 3.00 7.32
CA ASP A 141 8.46 2.16 7.02
C ASP A 141 8.99 2.45 5.62
N GLN A 142 8.10 2.81 4.69
CA GLN A 142 8.46 3.29 3.35
C GLN A 142 7.55 4.43 2.90
N VAL A 143 8.07 5.27 2.01
CA VAL A 143 7.30 6.32 1.32
C VAL A 143 7.46 6.14 -0.19
N PHE A 144 6.38 6.34 -0.94
CA PHE A 144 6.40 6.25 -2.39
C PHE A 144 5.81 7.52 -3.01
N ASN A 145 6.57 8.10 -3.94
CA ASN A 145 6.19 9.28 -4.70
C ASN A 145 6.22 8.96 -6.20
N LEU A 146 5.11 9.22 -6.88
CA LEU A 146 4.92 9.03 -8.31
C LEU A 146 5.81 9.98 -9.13
N ALA A 147 6.06 11.20 -8.62
CA ALA A 147 6.88 12.19 -9.31
C ALA A 147 8.39 11.96 -9.17
N ALA A 148 8.83 11.37 -8.04
CA ALA A 148 10.26 11.21 -7.73
C ALA A 148 10.91 10.03 -8.49
N THR A 149 10.13 9.07 -8.97
CA THR A 149 10.63 7.89 -9.71
C THR A 149 11.08 8.22 -11.14
N VAL A 150 10.91 9.46 -11.61
CA VAL A 150 11.30 9.93 -12.94
C VAL A 150 12.74 10.50 -12.97
N THR A 151 13.36 10.76 -11.80
CA THR A 151 14.67 11.43 -11.70
C THR A 151 15.76 10.54 -11.10
N GLN A 152 16.13 9.48 -11.81
CA GLN A 152 17.46 8.87 -11.67
C GLN A 152 18.00 8.64 -13.10
N PRO A 153 18.74 9.60 -13.69
CA PRO A 153 19.52 9.29 -14.88
C PRO A 153 20.59 8.28 -14.47
N TYR A 154 20.55 7.11 -15.11
CA TYR A 154 21.61 6.12 -15.07
C TYR A 154 22.89 6.80 -15.56
N LEU A 155 23.82 7.10 -14.65
CA LEU A 155 25.18 7.46 -15.02
C LEU A 155 25.80 6.22 -15.68
N SER A 156 25.78 6.18 -17.00
CA SER A 156 26.60 5.27 -17.78
C SER A 156 28.06 5.48 -17.36
N ALA A 157 28.65 4.45 -16.75
CA ALA A 157 30.09 4.39 -16.57
C ALA A 157 30.74 4.59 -17.94
N THR A 158 31.42 5.71 -18.09
CA THR A 158 32.26 5.97 -19.24
C THR A 158 33.45 5.02 -19.18
N GLU A 159 33.76 4.50 -20.37
CA GLU A 159 34.90 3.71 -20.74
C GLU A 159 36.19 4.20 -20.08
N ASN A 160 36.99 3.28 -19.56
CA ASN A 160 38.43 3.48 -19.38
C ASN A 160 39.17 2.14 -19.42
N GLY A 161 40.20 2.09 -20.26
CA GLY A 161 41.23 1.04 -20.34
C GLY A 161 41.11 0.25 -21.65
N GLY A 162 41.94 0.46 -22.68
CA GLY A 162 43.37 0.80 -22.63
C GLY A 162 44.17 -0.49 -22.79
#